data_AF-A0A927YHR5-F1
#
_entry.id   AF-A0A927YHR5-F1
#
_cell.length_a   1.000
_cell.length_b   1.000
_cell.length_c   1.000
_cell.angle_alpha   90.00
_cell.angle_beta   90.00
_cell.angle_gamma   90.00
#
_symmetry.space_group_name_H-M   'P 1'
#
loop_
_entity.id
_entity.type
_entity.pdbx_description
1 polymer ?
#
loop_
_entity_poly.entity_id
_entity_poly.type
_entity_poly.pdbx_seq_one_letter_code
_entity_poly.pdbx_strand_id
1 'polypeptide(L)' 'MIFAHKIKKKQALPCFQEDLSTELLALQSNMNEAYCRLNYTTDPVLIDSCIYEINAASLRYEYLLSKVKASR' A
#
# COMPACT_ATOMS: atom_id res chain seq x y z
N MET A 1 23.63 11.73 32.64
CA MET A 1 22.68 10.77 32.04
C MET A 1 22.35 11.21 30.63
N ILE A 2 22.82 10.51 29.60
CA ILE A 2 22.30 10.68 28.23
C ILE A 2 22.22 9.27 27.62
N PHE A 3 21.02 8.71 27.60
CA PHE A 3 20.75 7.37 27.08
C PHE A 3 20.85 7.37 25.54
N ALA A 4 21.77 6.57 25.01
CA ALA A 4 21.82 6.22 23.60
C ALA A 4 20.61 5.37 23.23
N HIS A 5 19.64 5.94 22.51
CA HIS A 5 18.52 5.20 21.96
C HIS A 5 18.97 4.40 20.73
N LYS A 6 19.39 3.14 20.95
CA LYS A 6 19.57 2.17 19.87
C LYS A 6 18.20 1.74 19.35
N ILE A 7 17.81 2.25 18.18
CA ILE A 7 16.66 1.75 17.43
C ILE A 7 17.01 0.34 16.95
N LYS A 8 16.53 -0.69 17.66
CA LYS A 8 16.60 -2.09 17.25
C LYS A 8 15.75 -2.27 15.99
N LYS A 9 16.39 -2.52 14.84
CA LYS A 9 15.71 -3.08 13.66
C LYS A 9 15.16 -4.45 14.04
N LYS A 10 13.84 -4.53 14.28
CA LYS A 10 13.13 -5.81 14.44
C LYS A 10 13.18 -6.54 13.10
N GLN A 11 13.93 -7.64 13.05
CA GLN A 11 13.72 -8.69 12.06
C GLN A 11 12.36 -9.33 12.38
N ALA A 12 11.40 -9.28 11.45
CA ALA A 12 10.14 -10.03 11.49
C ALA A 12 10.30 -11.19 10.50
N LEU A 13 10.45 -12.44 10.96
CA LEU A 13 9.42 -13.42 11.32
C LEU A 13 8.55 -13.83 10.11
N PRO A 14 8.50 -15.13 9.73
CA PRO A 14 7.81 -15.64 8.54
C PRO A 14 6.29 -15.37 8.48
N CYS A 15 5.66 -14.93 9.57
CA CYS A 15 4.32 -14.34 9.60
C CYS A 15 4.16 -13.14 8.66
N PHE A 16 5.20 -12.31 8.54
CA PHE A 16 5.17 -11.07 7.77
C PHE A 16 4.98 -11.30 6.25
N GLN A 17 5.37 -12.46 5.72
CA GLN A 17 5.19 -12.73 4.28
C GLN A 17 3.75 -13.09 3.91
N GLU A 18 3.04 -13.85 4.75
CA GLU A 18 1.61 -14.14 4.54
C GLU A 18 0.77 -12.85 4.68
N ASP A 19 1.08 -12.03 5.69
CA ASP A 19 0.47 -10.72 5.91
C ASP A 19 0.66 -9.80 4.68
N LEU A 20 1.85 -9.81 4.09
CA LEU A 20 2.21 -8.97 2.95
C LEU A 20 1.49 -9.38 1.65
N SER A 21 1.36 -10.68 1.41
CA SER A 21 0.60 -11.18 0.26
C SER A 21 -0.89 -10.84 0.38
N THR A 22 -1.45 -10.93 1.59
CA THR A 22 -2.84 -10.58 1.89
C THR A 22 -3.07 -9.08 1.72
N GLU A 23 -2.14 -8.25 2.19
CA GLU A 23 -2.19 -6.80 2.03
C GLU A 23 -2.13 -6.40 0.55
N LEU A 24 -1.28 -7.05 -0.26
CA LEU A 24 -1.21 -6.81 -1.70
C LEU A 24 -2.52 -7.15 -2.42
N LEU A 25 -3.15 -8.28 -2.07
CA LEU A 25 -4.44 -8.68 -2.65
C LEU A 25 -5.57 -7.70 -2.28
N ALA A 26 -5.62 -7.27 -1.02
CA ALA A 26 -6.59 -6.27 -0.57
C ALA A 26 -6.38 -4.93 -1.28
N LEU A 27 -5.13 -4.51 -1.44
CA LEU A 27 -4.77 -3.29 -2.16
C LEU A 27 -5.18 -3.36 -3.63
N GLN A 28 -4.93 -4.50 -4.30
CA GLN A 28 -5.34 -4.71 -5.68
C GLN A 28 -6.87 -4.67 -5.85
N SER A 29 -7.62 -5.28 -4.91
CA SER A 29 -9.08 -5.22 -4.90
C SER A 29 -9.59 -3.79 -4.77
N ASN A 30 -9.04 -3.02 -3.83
CA ASN A 30 -9.42 -1.61 -3.62
C ASN A 30 -9.11 -0.75 -4.84
N MET A 31 -7.96 -0.98 -5.50
CA MET A 31 -7.63 -0.30 -6.75
C MET A 31 -8.65 -0.62 -7.84
N ASN A 32 -8.99 -1.89 -8.03
CA ASN A 32 -9.97 -2.31 -9.03
C ASN A 32 -11.35 -1.68 -8.78
N GLU A 33 -11.77 -1.59 -7.51
CA GLU A 33 -13.02 -0.93 -7.15
C GLU A 33 -12.97 0.57 -7.48
N ALA A 34 -11.89 1.27 -7.12
CA ALA A 34 -11.73 2.69 -7.42
C ALA A 34 -11.70 2.95 -8.94
N TYR A 35 -11.04 2.10 -9.72
CA TYR A 35 -11.08 2.15 -11.18
C TYR A 35 -12.48 1.92 -11.73
N CYS A 36 -13.24 0.96 -11.20
CA CYS A 36 -14.63 0.77 -11.58
C CYS A 36 -15.47 2.01 -11.27
N ARG A 37 -15.36 2.58 -10.07
CA ARG A 37 -16.09 3.81 -9.72
C ARG A 37 -15.74 4.96 -10.65
N LEU A 38 -14.45 5.17 -10.95
CA LEU A 38 -14.00 6.20 -11.89
C LEU A 38 -14.69 6.08 -13.26
N ASN A 39 -14.80 4.86 -13.80
CA ASN A 39 -15.41 4.63 -15.12
C ASN A 39 -16.89 5.01 -15.21
N TYR A 40 -17.61 4.97 -14.09
CA TYR A 40 -19.05 5.31 -14.03
C TYR A 40 -19.33 6.69 -13.43
N THR A 41 -18.29 7.36 -12.91
CA THR A 41 -18.44 8.66 -12.26
C THR A 41 -18.36 9.77 -13.31
N THR A 42 -19.38 10.63 -13.33
CA THR A 42 -19.45 11.81 -14.22
C THR A 42 -19.27 13.13 -13.47
N ASP A 43 -19.35 13.10 -12.14
CA ASP A 43 -19.10 14.26 -11.28
C ASP A 43 -17.59 14.55 -11.22
N PRO A 44 -17.13 15.75 -11.64
CA PRO A 44 -15.72 16.13 -11.63
C PRO A 44 -15.03 16.00 -10.27
N VAL A 45 -15.71 16.33 -9.17
CA VAL A 45 -15.14 16.27 -7.81
C VAL A 45 -14.94 14.82 -7.38
N LEU A 46 -15.86 13.94 -7.75
CA LEU A 46 -15.77 12.51 -7.47
C LEU A 46 -14.75 11.81 -8.39
N ILE A 47 -14.59 12.28 -9.63
CA ILE A 47 -13.52 11.83 -10.55
C ILE A 47 -12.15 12.11 -9.92
N ASP A 48 -11.91 13.35 -9.47
CA ASP A 48 -10.64 13.73 -8.82
C ASP A 48 -10.39 12.86 -7.59
N SER A 49 -11.42 12.63 -6.78
CA SER A 49 -11.33 11.75 -5.60
C SER A 49 -10.90 10.33 -5.98
N CYS A 50 -11.50 9.74 -7.01
CA CYS A 50 -11.11 8.42 -7.51
C CYS A 50 -9.66 8.39 -8.03
N ILE A 51 -9.22 9.44 -8.72
CA ILE A 51 -7.82 9.57 -9.18
C ILE A 51 -6.85 9.59 -7.99
N TYR A 52 -7.14 10.36 -6.95
CA TYR A 52 -6.30 10.42 -5.74
C TYR A 52 -6.25 9.08 -5.01
N GLU A 53 -7.37 8.37 -4.90
CA GLU A 53 -7.43 7.04 -4.28
C GLU A 53 -6.59 6.02 -5.06
N ILE A 54 -6.71 5.98 -6.39
CA ILE A 54 -5.92 5.11 -7.26
C ILE A 54 -4.42 5.41 -7.12
N ASN A 55 -4.04 6.69 -7.11
CA ASN A 55 -2.65 7.10 -6.96
C ASN A 55 -2.07 6.73 -5.59
N ALA A 56 -2.82 6.96 -4.52
CA ALA A 56 -2.41 6.59 -3.17
C ALA A 56 -2.22 5.07 -3.03
N ALA A 57 -3.15 4.29 -3.60
CA ALA A 57 -3.05 2.84 -3.60
C ALA A 57 -1.85 2.34 -4.45
N SER A 58 -1.62 2.94 -5.62
CA SER A 58 -0.48 2.63 -6.49
C SER A 58 0.87 2.90 -5.79
N LEU A 59 0.99 4.04 -5.10
CA LEU A 59 2.18 4.38 -4.31
C LEU A 59 2.43 3.36 -3.19
N ARG A 60 1.37 2.92 -2.51
CA ARG A 60 1.47 1.89 -1.48
C ARG A 60 1.91 0.55 -2.08
N TYR A 61 1.40 0.20 -3.26
CA TYR A 61 1.77 -1.04 -3.97
C TYR A 61 3.25 -1.04 -4.32
N GLU A 62 3.75 0.03 -4.95
CA GLU A 62 5.16 0.18 -5.30
C GLU A 62 6.07 0.13 -4.07
N TYR A 63 5.66 0.76 -2.96
CA TYR A 63 6.39 0.68 -1.70
C TYR A 63 6.47 -0.76 -1.18
N LEU A 64 5.35 -1.48 -1.11
CA LEU A 64 5.34 -2.87 -0.65
C LEU A 64 6.16 -3.78 -1.58
N LEU A 65 6.07 -3.58 -2.89
CA LEU A 65 6.86 -4.31 -3.88
C LEU A 65 8.36 -4.05 -3.69
N SER A 66 8.76 -2.81 -3.41
CA SER A 66 10.14 -2.45 -3.10
C SER A 66 10.65 -3.15 -1.83
N LYS A 67 9.80 -3.30 -0.80
CA LYS A 67 10.12 -4.01 0.44
C LYS A 67 10.33 -5.51 0.21
N VAL A 68 9.48 -6.14 -0.59
CA VAL A 68 9.64 -7.55 -0.98
C VAL A 68 10.97 -7.74 -1.72
N LYS A 69 11.24 -6.89 -2.72
CA LYS A 69 12.47 -6.95 -3.52
C LYS A 69 13.73 -6.72 -2.69
N ALA A 70 13.71 -5.79 -1.74
CA ALA A 70 14.84 -5.49 -0.86
C ALA A 70 15.08 -6.55 0.24
N SER A 71 14.10 -7.43 0.49
CA SER A 71 14.23 -8.56 1.42
C SER A 71 14.87 -9.80 0.77
N ARG A 72 15.19 -9.75 -0.52
CA ARG A 72 15.75 -10.85 -1.32
C ARG A 72 17.22 -10.57 -1.65
#